data_AF-A0A5C3NBW3-F1
#
_entry.id   AF-A0A5C3NBW3-F1
#
_cell.length_a   1.000
_cell.length_b   1.000
_cell.length_c   1.000
_cell.angle_alpha   90.00
_cell.angle_beta   90.00
_cell.angle_gamma   90.00
#
_symmetry.space_group_name_H-M   'P 1'
#
loop_
_entity.id
_entity.type
_entity.pdbx_description
1 polymer ?
#
loop_
_entity_poly.entity_id
_entity_poly.type
_entity_poly.pdbx_seq_one_letter_code
_entity_poly.pdbx_strand_id
1 'polypeptide(L)'
;VLPELEDSVSCDICVLKMWSPYTLPGCGHTFCQSCLDDWFTSTLAKHIQDHPNYHAEVRFPPRILALAEHDPRVRAQIEAHRGPQPSYTCPACRAPVKSKPVEAFALKKVVMTVAKASGESSPQRRGAHAREPWEGFFP
;
A
#
# COMPACT_ATOMS: atom_id res chain seq x y z
N VAL A 1 15.64 5.27 -26.17
CA VAL A 1 14.39 4.73 -25.59
C VAL A 1 13.24 5.58 -26.10
N LEU A 2 12.08 4.99 -26.41
CA LEU A 2 10.89 5.76 -26.84
C LEU A 2 10.39 6.60 -25.66
N PRO A 3 10.18 7.92 -25.79
CA PRO A 3 9.76 8.79 -24.68
C PRO A 3 8.50 8.30 -23.96
N GLU A 4 7.53 7.80 -24.71
CA GLU A 4 6.26 7.25 -24.18
C GLU A 4 6.47 6.05 -23.24
N LEU A 5 7.53 5.27 -23.48
CA LEU A 5 7.87 4.12 -22.64
C LEU A 5 8.55 4.57 -21.34
N GLU A 6 9.26 5.70 -21.36
CA GLU A 6 9.87 6.29 -20.18
C GLU A 6 8.80 6.79 -19.19
N ASP A 7 7.74 7.41 -19.73
CA ASP A 7 6.57 7.81 -18.93
C ASP A 7 5.87 6.58 -18.32
N SER A 8 5.73 5.50 -19.09
CA SER A 8 5.05 4.26 -18.65
C SER A 8 5.77 3.52 -17.51
N VAL A 9 7.07 3.77 -17.32
CA VAL A 9 7.87 3.17 -16.23
C VAL A 9 8.15 4.13 -15.08
N SER A 10 7.62 5.35 -15.16
CA SER A 10 7.77 6.41 -14.16
C SER A 10 6.60 6.44 -13.19
N CYS A 11 6.87 6.81 -11.95
CA CYS A 11 5.87 6.89 -10.89
C CYS A 11 5.12 8.22 -10.94
N ASP A 12 3.79 8.22 -10.93
CA ASP A 12 3.00 9.48 -10.92
C ASP A 12 3.16 10.33 -9.65
N ILE A 13 3.76 9.78 -8.58
CA ILE A 13 3.96 10.50 -7.30
C ILE A 13 5.32 11.19 -7.28
N CYS A 14 6.40 10.45 -7.51
CA CYS A 14 7.76 10.98 -7.42
C CYS A 14 8.37 11.35 -8.77
N VAL A 15 7.68 11.07 -9.88
CA VAL A 15 8.13 11.25 -11.28
C VAL A 15 9.47 10.58 -11.59
N LEU A 16 9.87 9.60 -10.78
CA LEU A 16 11.06 8.77 -10.99
C LEU A 16 10.65 7.38 -11.47
N LYS A 17 11.59 6.72 -12.14
CA LYS A 17 11.48 5.34 -12.58
C LYS A 17 11.17 4.37 -11.42
N MET A 18 10.19 3.49 -11.62
CA MET A 18 9.66 2.60 -10.58
C MET A 18 10.52 1.35 -10.37
N TRP A 19 11.64 1.45 -9.65
CA TRP A 19 12.54 0.33 -9.35
C TRP A 19 11.90 -0.79 -8.50
N SER A 20 10.86 -0.45 -7.75
CA SER A 20 10.08 -1.37 -6.93
C SER A 20 8.59 -1.04 -7.13
N PRO A 21 8.00 -1.45 -8.27
CA PRO A 21 6.63 -1.09 -8.65
C PRO A 21 5.62 -1.98 -7.92
N TYR A 22 4.60 -1.38 -7.31
CA TYR A 22 3.52 -2.06 -6.60
C TYR A 22 2.16 -1.58 -7.11
N THR A 23 1.31 -2.53 -7.48
CA THR A 23 -0.01 -2.31 -8.06
C THR A 23 -1.09 -2.38 -6.99
N LEU A 24 -2.03 -1.44 -7.01
CA LEU A 24 -3.23 -1.45 -6.17
C LEU A 24 -4.29 -2.38 -6.79
N PRO A 25 -4.67 -3.51 -6.16
CA PRO A 25 -5.54 -4.52 -6.80
C PRO A 25 -6.93 -4.01 -7.22
N GLY A 26 -7.48 -3.04 -6.48
CA GLY A 26 -8.82 -2.51 -6.75
C GLY A 26 -8.92 -1.61 -7.99
N CYS A 27 -7.83 -1.00 -8.43
CA CYS A 27 -7.86 -0.05 -9.56
C CYS A 27 -6.73 -0.21 -10.60
N GLY A 28 -5.73 -1.05 -10.34
CA GLY A 28 -4.64 -1.35 -11.29
C GLY A 28 -3.54 -0.29 -11.38
N HIS A 29 -3.68 0.88 -10.74
CA HIS A 29 -2.60 1.88 -10.72
C HIS A 29 -1.38 1.37 -9.96
N THR A 30 -0.20 1.73 -10.46
CA THR A 30 1.08 1.21 -9.98
C THR A 30 2.02 2.36 -9.61
N PHE A 31 2.71 2.23 -8.48
CA PHE A 31 3.58 3.26 -7.94
C PHE A 31 4.82 2.63 -7.30
N CYS A 32 5.80 3.44 -6.91
CA CYS A 32 6.91 2.98 -6.07
C CYS A 32 6.40 2.47 -4.70
N GLN A 33 7.03 1.41 -4.19
CA GLN A 33 6.79 0.92 -2.83
C GLN A 33 6.89 2.03 -1.78
N SER A 34 7.96 2.83 -1.79
CA SER A 34 8.15 3.93 -0.84
C SER A 34 7.06 5.00 -0.95
N CYS A 35 6.62 5.34 -2.16
CA CYS A 35 5.58 6.35 -2.35
C CYS A 35 4.22 5.90 -1.81
N LEU A 36 3.88 4.61 -1.95
CA LEU A 36 2.68 4.05 -1.31
C LEU A 36 2.82 3.99 0.21
N ASP A 37 4.01 3.68 0.71
CA ASP A 37 4.29 3.66 2.15
C ASP A 37 4.11 5.04 2.79
N ASP A 38 4.68 6.08 2.20
CA ASP A 38 4.52 7.47 2.64
C ASP A 38 3.05 7.92 2.58
N TRP A 39 2.34 7.57 1.50
CA TRP A 39 0.94 7.91 1.32
C TRP A 39 0.02 7.27 2.38
N PHE A 40 0.18 5.96 2.62
CA PHE A 40 -0.61 5.27 3.62
C PHE A 40 -0.21 5.71 5.04
N THR A 41 1.08 5.90 5.32
CA THR A 41 1.55 6.37 6.63
C THR A 41 1.00 7.76 6.95
N SER A 42 0.99 8.66 5.97
CA SER A 42 0.40 10.01 6.14
C SER A 42 -1.10 9.95 6.37
N THR A 43 -1.80 9.05 5.68
CA THR A 43 -3.24 8.81 5.87
C THR A 43 -3.53 8.30 7.29
N LEU A 44 -2.73 7.35 7.78
CA LEU A 44 -2.85 6.82 9.13
C LEU A 44 -2.55 7.89 10.19
N ALA A 45 -1.49 8.68 10.00
CA ALA A 45 -1.12 9.76 10.93
C ALA A 45 -2.25 10.78 11.07
N LYS A 46 -2.86 11.20 9.94
CA LYS A 46 -4.03 12.07 9.95
C LYS A 46 -5.21 11.44 10.69
N HIS A 47 -5.49 10.16 10.42
CA HIS A 47 -6.56 9.45 11.10
C HIS A 47 -6.36 9.41 12.62
N ILE A 48 -5.13 9.14 13.10
CA ILE A 48 -4.82 9.15 14.54
C ILE A 48 -5.03 10.54 15.15
N GLN A 49 -4.69 11.61 14.43
CA GLN A 49 -4.94 12.99 14.88
C GLN A 49 -6.44 13.29 15.00
N ASP A 50 -7.23 12.85 14.03
CA ASP A 50 -8.69 13.07 13.99
C ASP A 50 -9.46 12.15 14.96
N HIS A 51 -8.84 11.04 15.39
CA HIS A 51 -9.42 10.02 16.27
C HIS A 51 -8.49 9.65 17.45
N PRO A 52 -8.47 10.45 18.53
CA PRO A 52 -7.56 10.23 19.67
C PRO A 52 -7.69 8.89 20.39
N ASN A 53 -8.84 8.21 20.27
CA ASN A 53 -9.13 6.90 20.87
C ASN A 53 -8.89 5.73 19.89
N TYR A 54 -8.34 5.99 18.70
CA TYR A 54 -8.02 4.94 17.73
C TYR A 54 -6.78 4.17 18.18
N HIS A 55 -6.86 2.84 18.10
CA HIS A 55 -5.75 1.93 18.41
C HIS A 55 -5.50 1.01 17.22
N ALA A 56 -4.33 1.12 16.58
CA ALA A 56 -4.00 0.34 15.38
C ALA A 56 -3.89 -1.18 15.63
N GLU A 57 -3.65 -1.60 16.88
CA GLU A 57 -3.42 -3.01 17.24
C GLU A 57 -4.52 -3.59 18.15
N VAL A 58 -5.80 -3.27 17.95
CA VAL A 58 -6.87 -3.96 18.70
C VAL A 58 -6.89 -5.45 18.32
N ARG A 59 -6.27 -6.28 19.16
CA ARG A 59 -6.20 -7.73 19.01
C ARG A 59 -7.36 -8.37 19.77
N PHE A 60 -8.09 -9.24 19.10
CA PHE A 60 -9.12 -10.07 19.71
C PHE A 60 -8.60 -11.50 19.86
N PRO A 61 -8.93 -12.22 20.96
CA PRO A 61 -8.57 -13.62 21.10
C PRO A 61 -9.07 -14.45 19.90
N PRO A 62 -8.32 -15.46 19.42
CA PRO A 62 -8.71 -16.27 18.25
C PRO A 62 -10.12 -16.86 18.36
N ARG A 63 -10.54 -17.23 19.58
CA ARG A 63 -11.89 -17.73 19.86
C ARG A 63 -12.99 -16.71 19.53
N ILE A 64 -12.75 -15.43 19.79
CA ILE A 64 -13.70 -14.34 19.51
C ILE A 64 -13.76 -14.08 17.99
N LEU A 65 -12.61 -14.13 17.30
CA LEU A 65 -12.56 -14.01 15.84
C LEU A 65 -13.33 -15.16 15.15
N ALA A 66 -13.11 -16.40 15.58
CA ALA A 66 -13.83 -17.57 15.06
C ALA A 66 -15.34 -17.49 15.29
N LEU A 67 -15.76 -16.91 16.42
CA LEU A 67 -17.18 -16.69 16.71
C LEU A 67 -17.79 -15.62 15.79
N ALA A 68 -17.03 -14.57 15.45
CA ALA A 68 -17.48 -13.51 14.55
C ALA A 68 -17.72 -13.96 13.10
N GLU A 69 -17.09 -15.07 12.68
CA GLU A 69 -17.36 -15.69 11.38
C GLU A 69 -18.77 -16.27 11.30
N HIS A 70 -19.33 -16.70 12.44
CA HIS A 70 -20.60 -17.41 12.53
C HIS A 70 -21.73 -16.57 13.15
N ASP A 71 -21.38 -15.53 13.93
CA ASP A 71 -22.34 -14.65 14.61
C ASP A 71 -22.18 -13.19 14.17
N PRO A 72 -23.13 -12.64 13.38
CA PRO A 72 -23.12 -11.23 12.95
C PRO A 72 -23.11 -10.22 14.10
N ARG A 73 -23.65 -10.56 15.28
CA ARG A 73 -23.65 -9.67 16.45
C ARG A 73 -22.25 -9.52 17.02
N VAL A 74 -21.51 -10.62 17.10
CA VAL A 74 -20.12 -10.62 17.57
C VAL A 74 -19.24 -9.86 16.57
N ARG A 75 -19.48 -10.05 15.26
CA ARG A 75 -18.81 -9.25 14.22
C ARG A 75 -19.05 -7.74 14.40
N ALA A 76 -20.31 -7.35 14.58
CA ALA A 76 -20.67 -5.95 14.81
C ALA A 76 -20.05 -5.38 16.10
N GLN A 77 -19.96 -6.18 17.16
CA GLN A 77 -19.28 -5.79 18.39
C GLN A 77 -17.77 -5.58 18.17
N ILE A 78 -17.10 -6.48 17.46
CA ILE A 78 -15.68 -6.34 17.12
C ILE A 78 -15.45 -5.05 16.32
N GLU A 79 -16.28 -4.80 15.31
CA GLU A 79 -16.19 -3.58 14.48
C GLU A 79 -16.42 -2.31 15.31
N ALA A 80 -17.42 -2.31 16.19
CA ALA A 80 -17.67 -1.22 17.11
C ALA A 80 -16.49 -0.96 18.07
N HIS A 81 -15.82 -2.02 18.55
CA HIS A 81 -14.63 -1.90 19.41
C HIS A 81 -13.39 -1.42 18.65
N ARG A 82 -13.24 -1.80 17.37
CA ARG A 82 -12.14 -1.32 16.52
C ARG A 82 -12.30 0.17 16.20
N GLY A 83 -13.52 0.69 16.20
CA GLY A 83 -13.80 2.08 15.86
C GLY A 83 -13.64 2.36 14.36
N PRO A 84 -13.76 3.63 13.95
CA PRO A 84 -13.59 4.02 12.55
C PRO A 84 -12.19 3.64 12.07
N GLN A 85 -12.10 3.10 10.86
CA GLN A 85 -10.83 2.74 10.24
C GLN A 85 -10.32 3.87 9.33
N PRO A 86 -9.00 4.01 9.16
CA PRO A 86 -8.44 4.92 8.17
C PRO A 86 -8.91 4.57 6.74
N SER A 87 -9.28 5.59 5.97
CA SER A 87 -9.76 5.44 4.60
C SER A 87 -8.62 5.61 3.59
N TYR A 88 -7.95 4.51 3.24
CA TYR A 88 -6.90 4.52 2.23
C TYR A 88 -7.46 4.62 0.81
N THR A 89 -6.80 5.44 -0.02
CA THR A 89 -7.23 5.71 -1.40
C THR A 89 -6.06 5.68 -2.37
N CYS A 90 -6.33 5.40 -3.64
CA CYS A 90 -5.35 5.49 -4.72
C CYS A 90 -4.92 6.97 -4.96
N PRO A 91 -3.62 7.28 -5.01
CA PRO A 91 -3.15 8.64 -5.28
C PRO A 91 -3.60 9.21 -6.63
N ALA A 92 -3.75 8.36 -7.65
CA ALA A 92 -4.14 8.78 -9.00
C ALA A 92 -5.67 8.92 -9.16
N CYS A 93 -6.44 7.88 -8.86
CA CYS A 93 -7.87 7.84 -9.15
C CYS A 93 -8.78 7.92 -7.92
N ARG A 94 -8.21 8.01 -6.71
CA ARG A 94 -8.93 8.07 -5.42
C ARG A 94 -9.82 6.86 -5.10
N ALA A 95 -9.76 5.78 -5.90
CA ALA A 95 -10.44 4.54 -5.60
C ALA A 95 -10.03 4.00 -4.22
N PRO A 96 -10.96 3.42 -3.44
CA PRO A 96 -10.66 2.89 -2.12
C PRO A 96 -9.69 1.70 -2.21
N VAL A 97 -8.68 1.69 -1.35
CA VAL A 97 -7.70 0.60 -1.25
C VAL A 97 -8.05 -0.26 -0.03
N LYS A 98 -8.52 -1.48 -0.29
CA LYS A 98 -9.00 -2.42 0.75
C LYS A 98 -8.04 -3.59 1.02
N SER A 99 -6.96 -3.70 0.26
CA SER A 99 -6.01 -4.80 0.35
C SER A 99 -4.61 -4.29 0.05
N LYS A 100 -3.61 -5.06 0.49
CA LYS A 100 -2.20 -4.74 0.28
C LYS A 100 -1.87 -4.57 -1.22
N PRO A 101 -1.04 -3.58 -1.58
CA PRO A 101 -0.45 -3.50 -2.91
C PRO A 101 0.37 -4.76 -3.22
N VAL A 102 0.41 -5.14 -4.50
CA VAL A 102 1.13 -6.34 -4.98
C VAL A 102 2.31 -5.91 -5.84
N GLU A 103 3.49 -6.48 -5.62
CA GLU A 103 4.65 -6.18 -6.46
C GLU A 103 4.42 -6.61 -7.92
N ALA A 104 4.59 -5.66 -8.84
CA ALA A 104 4.42 -5.89 -10.27
C ALA A 104 5.71 -6.43 -10.90
N PHE A 105 6.04 -7.69 -10.65
CA PHE A 105 7.31 -8.29 -11.09
C PHE A 105 7.57 -8.20 -12.61
N ALA A 106 6.53 -8.30 -13.43
CA ALA A 106 6.65 -8.14 -14.88
C ALA A 106 7.05 -6.69 -15.24
N LEU A 107 6.36 -5.70 -14.67
CA LEU A 107 6.69 -4.29 -14.87
C LEU A 107 8.10 -3.96 -14.35
N LYS A 108 8.50 -4.52 -13.22
CA LYS A 108 9.86 -4.37 -12.69
C LYS A 108 10.92 -4.81 -13.69
N LYS A 109 10.71 -5.92 -14.41
CA LYS A 109 11.63 -6.35 -15.48
C LYS A 109 11.66 -5.36 -16.64
N VAL A 110 10.51 -4.82 -17.04
CA VAL A 110 10.43 -3.78 -18.08
C VAL A 110 11.19 -2.52 -17.66
N VAL A 111 10.96 -2.05 -16.44
CA VAL A 111 11.68 -0.92 -15.83
C VAL A 111 13.20 -1.13 -15.91
N MET A 112 13.69 -2.30 -15.53
CA MET A 112 15.13 -2.62 -15.57
C MET A 112 15.67 -2.64 -17.01
N THR A 113 14.93 -3.20 -17.96
CA THR A 113 15.33 -3.20 -19.38
C THR A 113 15.40 -1.78 -19.93
N VAL A 114 14.42 -0.94 -19.63
CA VAL A 114 14.39 0.47 -20.05
C VAL A 114 15.55 1.24 -19.44
N ALA A 115 15.77 1.12 -18.12
CA ALA A 115 16.88 1.78 -17.44
C ALA A 115 18.23 1.40 -18.05
N LYS A 116 18.45 0.11 -18.30
CA LYS A 116 19.69 -0.38 -18.94
C LYS A 116 19.89 0.24 -20.33
N ALA A 117 18.83 0.35 -21.12
CA ALA A 117 18.88 0.99 -22.43
C ALA A 117 19.13 2.51 -22.36
N SER A 118 18.73 3.15 -21.27
CA SER A 118 18.99 4.57 -20.98
C SER A 118 20.34 4.83 -20.28
N GLY A 119 21.10 3.79 -19.93
CA GLY A 119 22.35 3.94 -19.15
C GLY A 119 22.15 4.28 -17.67
N GLU A 120 20.92 4.13 -17.15
CA GLU A 120 20.58 4.37 -15.75
C GLU A 120 20.83 3.13 -14.90
N SER A 121 21.20 3.35 -13.64
CA SER A 121 21.38 2.29 -12.64
C SER A 121 20.41 2.46 -11.48
N SER A 122 19.97 1.33 -10.91
CA SER A 122 19.12 1.34 -9.72
C SER A 122 19.82 2.09 -8.59
N PRO A 123 19.12 2.97 -7.85
CA PRO A 123 19.63 3.52 -6.61
C PRO A 123 20.10 2.38 -5.70
N GLN A 124 21.25 2.55 -5.04
CA GLN A 124 21.73 1.59 -4.05
C GLN A 124 20.68 1.44 -2.94
N ARG A 125 20.21 0.21 -2.69
CA ARG A 125 19.29 -0.10 -1.60
C ARG A 125 19.93 0.28 -0.27
N ARG A 126 19.47 1.35 0.36
CA ARG A 126 19.73 1.58 1.78
C ARG A 126 18.80 0.66 2.58
N GLY A 127 19.36 -0.32 3.26
CA GLY A 127 18.67 -1.11 4.28
C GLY A 127 17.61 -2.07 3.75
N ALA A 128 18.01 -3.25 3.28
CA ALA A 128 17.12 -4.37 3.06
C ALA A 128 16.78 -5.08 4.39
N HIS A 129 16.18 -4.36 5.33
CA HIS A 129 15.59 -4.96 6.53
C HIS A 129 14.39 -4.12 6.95
N ALA A 130 13.19 -4.51 6.54
CA ALA A 130 11.97 -4.00 7.14
C ALA A 130 10.87 -5.04 6.96
N ARG A 131 10.01 -5.13 7.97
CA ARG A 131 8.79 -5.96 8.07
C ARG A 131 8.04 -6.09 6.73
N GLU A 132 7.27 -7.17 6.57
CA GLU A 132 6.31 -7.30 5.45
C GLU A 132 5.60 -5.94 5.22
N PRO A 133 5.77 -5.31 4.05
CA PRO A 133 5.24 -3.98 3.81
C PRO A 133 3.72 -3.95 4.03
N TRP A 134 3.27 -2.93 4.76
CA TRP A 134 1.86 -2.66 5.02
C TRP A 134 1.10 -3.73 5.83
N GLU A 135 1.79 -4.54 6.65
CA GLU A 135 1.12 -5.30 7.71
C GLU A 135 0.32 -4.36 8.62
N GLY A 136 -0.97 -4.67 8.82
CA GLY A 136 -1.87 -3.91 9.69
C GLY A 136 -2.49 -2.65 9.08
N PHE A 137 -2.19 -2.28 7.83
CA PHE A 137 -2.87 -1.16 7.16
C PHE A 137 -4.26 -1.55 6.62
N PHE A 138 -4.46 -2.81 6.25
CA PHE A 138 -5.69 -3.25 5.61
C PHE A 138 -6.40 -4.29 6.49
N PRO A 139 -7.73 -4.18 6.65
CA PRO A 139 -8.53 -5.11 7.45
C PRO A 139 -8.61 -6.52 6.86
#